data_AF-F5YCX7-F1
#
_entry.id   AF-F5YCX7-F1
#
_cell.length_a   1.000
_cell.length_b   1.000
_cell.length_c   1.000
_cell.angle_alpha   90.00
_cell.angle_beta   90.00
_cell.angle_gamma   90.00
#
_symmetry.space_group_name_H-M   'P 1'
#
loop_
_entity.id
_entity.type
_entity.pdbx_description
1 polymer ?
#
loop_
_entity_poly.entity_id
_entity_poly.type
_entity_poly.pdbx_seq_one_letter_code
_entity_poly.pdbx_strand_id
1 'polypeptide(L)'
;MAIIESTVKVGQKPPKEALKRIRKEIKEAAKFPINLEDAPELSPEALKEFAHLAAERNRQKKRQVVTLRLVPDCLSKYKSLGKGYTSIMADVLNYAANNPEILSKFR
;
A
#
# COMPACT_ATOMS: atom_id res chain seq x y z
N MET A 1 5.53 -15.15 11.56
CA MET A 1 5.52 -14.16 12.67
C MET A 1 4.13 -13.58 12.77
N ALA A 2 3.49 -13.66 13.94
CA ALA A 2 2.18 -13.03 14.15
C ALA A 2 2.41 -11.55 14.50
N ILE A 3 1.79 -10.65 13.75
CA ILE A 3 1.84 -9.21 14.04
C ILE A 3 0.89 -8.96 15.22
N ILE A 4 1.41 -8.46 16.35
CA ILE A 4 0.60 -8.10 17.52
C ILE A 4 0.43 -6.59 17.51
N GLU A 5 -0.80 -6.15 17.26
CA GLU A 5 -1.15 -4.72 17.28
C GLU A 5 -1.55 -4.30 18.69
N SER A 6 -1.05 -3.14 19.13
CA SER A 6 -1.46 -2.55 20.41
C SER A 6 -1.59 -1.03 20.28
N THR A 7 -2.74 -0.49 20.68
CA THR A 7 -3.01 0.95 20.68
C THR A 7 -2.52 1.55 21.98
N VAL A 8 -1.49 2.40 21.90
CA VAL A 8 -0.89 3.08 23.06
C VAL A 8 -1.16 4.58 22.97
N LYS A 9 -1.58 5.21 24.08
CA LYS A 9 -1.80 6.67 24.12
C LYS A 9 -0.46 7.43 24.18
N VAL A 10 -0.43 8.68 23.72
CA VAL A 10 0.77 9.54 23.78
C VAL A 10 1.25 9.65 25.24
N GLY A 11 2.52 9.30 25.48
CA GLY A 11 3.14 9.32 26.82
C GLY A 11 2.95 8.04 27.66
N GLN A 12 2.13 7.09 27.21
CA GLN A 12 1.95 5.81 27.90
C GLN A 12 3.08 4.84 27.54
N LYS A 13 3.74 4.27 28.55
CA LYS A 13 4.73 3.20 28.32
C LYS A 13 4.01 1.90 27.92
N PRO A 14 4.54 1.14 26.94
CA PRO A 14 3.99 -0.16 26.58
C PRO A 14 3.86 -1.10 27.78
N PRO A 15 2.94 -2.08 27.74
CA PRO A 15 2.80 -3.07 28.80
C PRO A 15 4.12 -3.76 29.11
N LYS A 16 4.40 -4.02 30.39
CA LYS A 16 5.66 -4.66 30.83
C LYS A 16 5.92 -6.00 30.13
N GLU A 17 4.85 -6.72 29.80
CA GLU A 17 4.92 -8.00 29.08
C GLU A 17 5.40 -7.84 27.63
N ALA A 18 4.90 -6.83 26.92
CA ALA A 18 5.34 -6.51 25.56
C ALA A 18 6.83 -6.14 25.53
N LEU A 19 7.26 -5.30 26.48
CA LEU A 19 8.67 -4.94 26.65
C LEU A 19 9.57 -6.16 26.94
N LYS A 20 9.09 -7.12 27.75
CA LYS A 20 9.84 -8.35 28.05
C LYS A 20 9.99 -9.23 26.82
N ARG A 21 8.95 -9.34 25.98
CA ARG A 21 8.96 -10.10 24.72
C ARG A 21 9.91 -9.46 23.71
N ILE A 22 9.77 -8.15 23.45
CA ILE A 22 10.67 -7.40 22.55
C ILE A 22 12.13 -7.57 22.98
N ARG A 23 12.43 -7.45 24.29
CA ARG A 23 13.79 -7.67 24.80
C ARG A 23 14.29 -9.10 24.61
N LYS A 24 13.41 -10.10 24.69
CA LYS A 24 13.78 -11.50 24.44
C LYS A 24 14.09 -11.72 22.96
N GLU A 25 13.25 -11.21 22.07
CA GLU A 25 13.44 -11.27 20.62
C GLU A 25 14.73 -10.56 20.19
N ILE A 26 15.01 -9.36 20.72
CA ILE A 26 16.29 -8.66 20.45
C ILE A 26 17.49 -9.49 20.91
N LYS A 27 17.41 -10.12 22.08
CA LYS A 27 18.48 -10.99 22.59
C LYS A 27 18.65 -12.26 21.77
N GLU A 28 17.58 -12.80 21.21
CA GLU A 28 17.63 -13.96 20.31
C GLU A 28 18.19 -13.56 18.95
N ALA A 29 17.74 -12.44 18.38
CA ALA A 29 18.24 -11.87 17.13
C ALA A 29 19.74 -11.54 17.20
N ALA A 30 20.21 -11.01 18.33
CA ALA A 30 21.63 -10.68 18.53
C ALA A 30 22.56 -11.90 18.58
N LYS A 31 22.03 -13.12 18.70
CA LYS A 31 22.83 -14.36 18.63
C LYS A 31 23.14 -14.78 17.19
N PHE A 32 22.38 -14.28 16.22
CA PHE A 32 22.62 -14.58 14.82
C PHE A 32 23.75 -13.67 14.31
N PRO A 33 24.77 -14.23 13.63
CA PRO A 33 25.81 -13.42 13.02
C PRO A 33 25.19 -12.53 11.94
N ILE A 34 25.52 -11.25 11.98
CA ILE A 34 25.13 -10.30 10.94
C ILE A 34 26.02 -10.59 9.74
N ASN A 35 25.53 -11.39 8.80
CA ASN A 35 26.23 -11.66 7.55
C ASN A 35 25.87 -10.56 6.52
N LEU A 36 26.85 -9.71 6.21
CA LEU A 36 26.72 -8.65 5.20
C LEU A 36 27.39 -9.04 3.88
N GLU A 37 27.96 -10.25 3.75
CA GLU A 37 28.62 -10.69 2.51
C GLU A 37 27.66 -10.73 1.31
N ASP A 38 26.38 -11.02 1.55
CA ASP A 38 25.33 -11.07 0.53
C ASP A 38 24.52 -9.75 0.42
N ALA A 39 24.90 -8.73 1.20
CA ALA A 39 24.19 -7.45 1.29
C ALA A 39 25.18 -6.27 1.16
N PRO A 40 25.72 -6.02 -0.06
CA PRO A 40 26.61 -4.90 -0.29
C PRO A 40 25.90 -3.57 0.02
N GLU A 41 26.65 -2.61 0.59
CA GLU A 41 26.13 -1.28 0.82
C GLU A 41 25.72 -0.63 -0.52
N LEU A 42 24.51 -0.09 -0.57
CA LEU A 42 24.00 0.61 -1.75
C LEU A 42 24.89 1.82 -2.04
N SER A 43 25.53 1.84 -3.22
CA SER A 43 26.31 2.99 -3.64
C SER A 43 25.42 4.24 -3.73
N PRO A 44 25.98 5.45 -3.54
CA PRO A 44 25.23 6.70 -3.70
C PRO A 44 24.58 6.84 -5.09
N GLU A 45 25.17 6.21 -6.11
CA GLU A 45 24.63 6.17 -7.47
C GLU A 45 23.41 5.24 -7.58
N ALA A 46 23.51 4.02 -7.04
CA ALA A 46 22.38 3.09 -6.97
C ALA A 46 21.20 3.72 -6.22
N LEU A 47 21.44 4.43 -5.11
CA LEU A 47 20.40 5.15 -4.36
C LEU A 47 19.68 6.21 -5.21
N LYS A 48 20.42 6.93 -6.07
CA LYS A 48 19.83 7.92 -6.99
C LYS A 48 18.96 7.26 -8.05
N GLU A 49 19.43 6.15 -8.64
CA GLU A 49 18.66 5.37 -9.61
C GLU A 49 17.38 4.81 -8.99
N PHE A 50 17.47 4.27 -7.77
CA PHE A 50 16.30 3.81 -7.03
C PHE A 50 15.30 4.94 -6.76
N ALA A 51 15.78 6.11 -6.36
CA ALA A 51 14.92 7.28 -6.14
C ALA A 51 14.21 7.71 -7.43
N HIS A 52 14.90 7.69 -8.57
CA HIS A 52 14.34 7.99 -9.88
C HIS A 52 13.24 6.99 -10.28
N LEU A 53 13.55 5.68 -10.22
CA LEU A 53 12.60 4.62 -10.52
C LEU A 53 11.37 4.66 -9.60
N ALA A 54 11.56 4.95 -8.31
CA ALA A 54 10.47 5.13 -7.37
C ALA A 54 9.59 6.34 -7.74
N ALA A 55 10.19 7.46 -8.14
CA ALA A 55 9.47 8.65 -8.57
C ALA A 55 8.63 8.38 -9.83
N GLU A 56 9.20 7.70 -10.83
CA GLU A 56 8.48 7.30 -12.05
C GLU A 56 7.32 6.35 -11.75
N ARG A 57 7.56 5.33 -10.92
CA ARG A 57 6.51 4.41 -10.49
C ARG A 57 5.39 5.13 -9.76
N ASN A 58 5.73 6.09 -8.90
CA ASN A 58 4.74 6.89 -8.18
C ASN A 58 3.97 7.81 -9.14
N ARG A 59 4.61 8.40 -10.16
CA ARG A 59 3.93 9.18 -11.20
C ARG A 59 2.93 8.33 -11.99
N GLN A 60 3.31 7.12 -12.40
CA GLN A 60 2.41 6.21 -13.12
C GLN A 60 1.25 5.71 -12.24
N LYS A 61 1.49 5.49 -10.94
CA LYS A 61 0.47 5.03 -9.99
C LYS A 61 -0.48 6.14 -9.50
N LYS A 62 -0.12 7.41 -9.65
CA LYS A 62 -0.97 8.52 -9.23
C LYS A 62 -2.21 8.57 -10.11
N ARG A 63 -3.33 8.07 -9.57
CA ARG A 63 -4.65 8.18 -10.17
C ARG A 63 -5.01 9.67 -10.31
N GLN A 64 -5.45 10.08 -11.49
CA GLN A 64 -5.96 11.43 -11.71
C GLN A 64 -7.38 11.52 -11.14
N VAL A 65 -7.68 12.62 -10.44
CA VAL A 65 -9.01 12.87 -9.91
C VAL A 65 -9.86 13.49 -11.01
N VAL A 66 -10.97 12.84 -11.35
CA VAL A 66 -11.95 13.31 -12.33
C VAL A 66 -13.31 13.46 -11.68
N THR A 67 -14.12 14.40 -12.17
CA THR A 67 -15.51 14.57 -11.73
C THR A 67 -16.44 14.04 -12.83
N LEU A 68 -17.31 13.10 -12.48
CA LEU A 68 -18.27 12.48 -13.40
C LEU A 68 -19.69 12.69 -12.90
N ARG A 69 -20.64 12.89 -13.81
CA ARG A 69 -22.08 12.86 -13.49
C ARG A 69 -22.60 11.45 -13.68
N LEU A 70 -23.25 10.92 -12.65
CA LEU A 70 -23.86 9.59 -12.64
C LEU A 70 -25.35 9.72 -12.30
N VAL A 71 -26.14 8.78 -12.81
CA VAL A 71 -27.53 8.62 -12.41
C VAL A 71 -27.58 8.15 -10.93
N PRO A 72 -28.50 8.65 -10.09
CA PRO A 72 -28.55 8.31 -8.67
C PRO A 72 -28.59 6.80 -8.37
N ASP A 73 -29.35 6.05 -9.16
CA ASP A 73 -29.45 4.58 -9.04
C ASP A 73 -28.10 3.88 -9.22
N CYS A 74 -27.33 4.30 -10.22
CA CYS A 74 -25.99 3.77 -10.48
C CYS A 74 -25.05 4.02 -9.28
N LEU A 75 -25.06 5.24 -8.74
CA LEU A 75 -24.24 5.57 -7.58
C LEU A 75 -24.65 4.76 -6.34
N SER A 76 -25.94 4.51 -6.15
CA SER A 76 -26.45 3.68 -5.05
C SER A 76 -25.90 2.25 -5.11
N LYS A 77 -25.92 1.63 -6.31
CA LYS A 77 -25.39 0.27 -6.56
C LYS A 77 -23.90 0.16 -6.25
N TYR A 78 -23.10 1.17 -6.60
CA TYR A 78 -21.69 1.17 -6.22
C TYR A 78 -21.52 1.34 -4.72
N LYS A 79 -22.23 2.28 -4.09
CA LYS A 79 -22.13 2.51 -2.63
C LYS A 79 -22.50 1.27 -1.80
N SER A 80 -23.42 0.42 -2.27
CA SER A 80 -23.77 -0.82 -1.58
C SER A 80 -22.64 -1.86 -1.51
N LEU A 81 -21.58 -1.72 -2.33
CA LEU A 81 -20.38 -2.56 -2.25
C LEU A 81 -19.52 -2.29 -1.01
N GLY A 82 -19.82 -1.24 -0.26
CA GLY A 82 -19.15 -0.92 1.01
C GLY A 82 -17.91 -0.04 0.84
N LYS A 83 -17.03 -0.07 1.85
CA LYS A 83 -15.81 0.75 1.88
C LYS A 83 -14.89 0.31 0.73
N GLY A 84 -14.51 1.26 -0.12
CA GLY A 84 -13.67 0.99 -1.30
C GLY A 84 -14.45 0.90 -2.63
N TYR A 85 -15.76 1.17 -2.64
CA TYR A 85 -16.54 1.19 -3.88
C TYR A 85 -15.95 2.12 -4.96
N THR A 86 -15.29 3.20 -4.57
CA THR A 86 -14.61 4.13 -5.49
C THR A 86 -13.41 3.49 -6.18
N SER A 87 -12.68 2.60 -5.51
CA SER A 87 -11.60 1.82 -6.11
C SER A 87 -12.16 0.84 -7.13
N ILE A 88 -13.21 0.10 -6.77
CA ILE A 88 -13.89 -0.84 -7.68
C ILE A 88 -14.41 -0.08 -8.92
N MET A 89 -15.05 1.06 -8.72
CA MET A 89 -15.55 1.89 -9.82
C MET A 89 -14.42 2.33 -10.77
N ALA A 90 -13.27 2.75 -10.23
CA ALA A 90 -12.11 3.11 -11.03
C ALA A 90 -11.53 1.91 -11.81
N ASP A 91 -11.52 0.72 -11.20
CA ASP A 91 -11.02 -0.48 -11.85
C ASP A 91 -11.95 -0.94 -12.99
N VAL A 92 -13.28 -0.80 -12.83
CA VAL A 92 -14.26 -1.04 -13.89
C VAL A 92 -14.06 -0.06 -15.06
N LEU A 93 -13.86 1.23 -14.78
CA LEU A 93 -13.58 2.22 -15.82
C LEU A 93 -12.29 1.90 -16.58
N ASN A 94 -11.25 1.49 -15.86
CA ASN A 94 -10.00 1.06 -16.47
C ASN A 94 -10.17 -0.22 -17.30
N TYR A 95 -10.97 -1.18 -16.82
CA TYR A 95 -11.29 -2.38 -17.58
C TYR A 95 -12.03 -2.03 -18.88
N ALA A 96 -13.07 -1.19 -18.82
CA ALA A 96 -13.78 -0.74 -20.00
C ALA A 96 -12.89 0.00 -21.00
N ALA A 97 -11.94 0.82 -20.53
CA ALA A 97 -10.98 1.52 -21.39
C ALA A 97 -10.04 0.57 -22.15
N ASN A 98 -9.72 -0.59 -21.59
CA ASN A 98 -8.83 -1.58 -22.20
C ASN A 98 -9.55 -2.65 -23.03
N ASN A 99 -10.89 -2.63 -23.08
CA ASN A 99 -11.73 -3.61 -23.76
C ASN A 99 -12.69 -2.88 -24.71
N PRO A 100 -12.25 -2.57 -25.95
CA PRO A 100 -12.96 -1.71 -26.89
C PRO A 100 -14.38 -2.17 -27.25
N GLU A 101 -14.64 -3.47 -27.15
CA GLU A 101 -15.96 -4.09 -27.37
C GLU A 101 -17.01 -3.64 -26.35
N ILE A 102 -16.60 -3.18 -25.17
CA ILE A 102 -17.50 -2.59 -24.18
C ILE A 102 -17.89 -1.19 -24.61
N LEU A 103 -16.92 -0.43 -25.13
CA LEU A 103 -17.11 0.96 -25.56
C LEU A 103 -17.90 1.07 -26.87
N SER A 104 -17.83 0.06 -27.75
CA SER A 104 -18.58 0.04 -29.01
C SER A 104 -20.11 0.11 -28.80
N LYS A 105 -20.62 -0.33 -27.65
CA LYS A 105 -22.04 -0.23 -27.29
C LYS A 105 -22.51 1.18 -26.90
N PHE A 106 -21.58 2.10 -26.65
CA PHE A 106 -21.87 3.46 -26.20
C PHE A 106 -21.45 4.52 -27.22
N ARG A 107 -20.98 4.10 -28.40
CA ARG A 107 -20.55 4.97 -29.49
C ARG A 107 -21.64 5.16 -30.52
#